data_AF-A0A372M2J3-F1
#
_entry.id   AF-A0A372M2J3-F1
#
_cell.length_a   1.000
_cell.length_b   1.000
_cell.length_c   1.000
_cell.angle_alpha   90.00
_cell.angle_beta   90.00
_cell.angle_gamma   90.00
#
_symmetry.space_group_name_H-M   'P 1'
#
loop_
_entity.id
_entity.type
_entity.pdbx_description
1 polymer ?
#
loop_
_entity_poly.entity_id
_entity_poly.type
_entity_poly.pdbx_seq_one_letter_code
_entity_poly.pdbx_strand_id
1 'polypeptide(L)'
;GTTGEQRVTATRQARAADRTTAARARRNAADLRRLAGQITALTDLPAAARRPVGELNAALAHDDPADLIAPLTATRPHLTAAYPDLAARLDTLTVP
;
A
#
# COMPACT_ATOMS: atom_id res chain seq x y z
N GLY A 1 -3.33 39.55 0.29
CA GLY A 1 -2.98 38.52 1.30
C GLY A 1 -3.23 37.16 0.70
N THR A 2 -2.18 36.38 0.45
CA THR A 2 -2.24 35.18 -0.40
C THR A 2 -1.74 33.92 0.32
N THR A 3 -2.00 33.80 1.63
CA THR A 3 -1.45 32.68 2.42
C THR A 3 -2.48 32.00 3.35
N GLY A 4 -3.77 32.26 3.14
CA GLY A 4 -4.87 31.61 3.88
C GLY A 4 -5.58 30.52 3.07
N GLU A 5 -6.04 30.86 1.87
CA GLU A 5 -6.90 29.98 1.04
C GLU A 5 -6.13 28.77 0.46
N GLN A 6 -4.84 28.91 0.17
CA GLN A 6 -4.02 27.80 -0.30
C GLN A 6 -3.83 26.69 0.76
N ARG A 7 -3.88 27.03 2.07
CA ARG A 7 -3.76 26.01 3.14
C ARG A 7 -5.04 25.20 3.31
N VAL A 8 -6.21 25.78 3.05
CA VAL A 8 -7.50 25.08 3.17
C VAL A 8 -7.70 24.07 2.03
N THR A 9 -7.22 24.38 0.82
CA THR A 9 -7.29 23.48 -0.32
C THR A 9 -6.39 22.26 -0.17
N ALA A 10 -5.18 22.43 0.36
CA ALA A 10 -4.21 21.33 0.55
C ALA A 10 -4.79 20.22 1.44
N THR A 11 -5.47 20.56 2.54
CA THR A 11 -6.08 19.57 3.44
C THR A 11 -7.35 18.94 2.84
N ARG A 12 -8.13 19.69 2.05
CA ARG A 12 -9.34 19.15 1.39
C ARG A 12 -8.99 18.15 0.29
N GLN A 13 -7.92 18.39 -0.46
CA GLN A 13 -7.41 17.46 -1.46
C GLN A 13 -6.83 16.19 -0.81
N ALA A 14 -6.09 16.31 0.29
CA ALA A 14 -5.55 15.16 1.01
C ALA A 14 -6.66 14.19 1.47
N ARG A 15 -7.76 14.71 2.03
CA ARG A 15 -8.91 13.86 2.42
C ARG A 15 -9.69 13.28 1.25
N ALA A 16 -9.69 13.95 0.10
CA ALA A 16 -10.33 13.42 -1.10
C ALA A 16 -9.48 12.27 -1.69
N ALA A 17 -8.16 12.43 -1.74
CA ALA A 17 -7.23 11.39 -2.18
C ALA A 17 -7.33 10.15 -1.29
N ASP A 18 -7.36 10.33 0.04
CA ASP A 18 -7.45 9.23 1.01
C ASP A 18 -8.71 8.36 0.83
N ARG A 19 -9.89 9.00 0.63
CA ARG A 19 -11.13 8.26 0.35
C ARG A 19 -11.10 7.53 -0.98
N THR A 20 -10.48 8.11 -2.01
CA THR A 20 -10.33 7.46 -3.31
C THR A 20 -9.42 6.24 -3.20
N THR A 21 -8.33 6.34 -2.44
CA THR A 21 -7.43 5.21 -2.16
C THR A 21 -8.16 4.10 -1.41
N ALA A 22 -8.89 4.41 -0.34
CA ALA A 22 -9.66 3.40 0.41
C ALA A 22 -10.75 2.73 -0.46
N ALA A 23 -11.47 3.50 -1.26
CA ALA A 23 -12.47 2.96 -2.18
C ALA A 23 -11.84 2.05 -3.24
N ARG A 24 -10.68 2.41 -3.78
CA ARG A 24 -9.93 1.57 -4.73
C ARG A 24 -9.38 0.32 -4.06
N ALA A 25 -8.85 0.42 -2.86
CA ALA A 25 -8.39 -0.73 -2.08
C ALA A 25 -9.53 -1.73 -1.85
N ARG A 26 -10.72 -1.24 -1.51
CA ARG A 26 -11.92 -2.06 -1.37
C ARG A 26 -12.36 -2.72 -2.66
N ARG A 27 -12.26 -2.03 -3.81
CA ARG A 27 -12.55 -2.62 -5.13
C ARG A 27 -11.54 -3.70 -5.54
N ASN A 28 -10.28 -3.54 -5.16
CA ASN A 28 -9.18 -4.46 -5.50
C ASN A 28 -8.80 -5.39 -4.33
N ALA A 29 -9.70 -5.57 -3.36
CA ALA A 29 -9.40 -6.21 -2.09
C ALA A 29 -8.88 -7.66 -2.26
N ALA A 30 -9.46 -8.40 -3.20
CA ALA A 30 -9.04 -9.78 -3.50
C ALA A 30 -7.62 -9.83 -4.08
N ASP A 31 -7.30 -8.96 -5.05
CA ASP A 31 -5.96 -8.87 -5.64
C ASP A 31 -4.92 -8.41 -4.63
N LEU A 32 -5.25 -7.43 -3.78
CA LEU A 32 -4.36 -6.96 -2.71
C LEU A 32 -4.06 -8.07 -1.70
N ARG A 33 -5.08 -8.82 -1.26
CA ARG A 33 -4.90 -9.97 -0.35
C ARG A 33 -4.09 -11.09 -0.98
N ARG A 34 -4.32 -11.38 -2.27
CA ARG A 34 -3.55 -12.37 -3.02
C ARG A 34 -2.07 -11.97 -3.12
N LEU A 35 -1.80 -10.72 -3.47
CA LEU A 35 -0.43 -10.18 -3.50
C LEU A 35 0.23 -10.24 -2.14
N ALA A 36 -0.49 -9.82 -1.10
CA ALA A 36 0.03 -9.84 0.27
C ALA A 36 0.39 -11.28 0.70
N GLY A 37 -0.49 -12.25 0.46
CA GLY A 37 -0.20 -13.66 0.73
C GLY A 37 1.00 -14.20 -0.04
N GLN A 38 1.15 -13.79 -1.32
CA GLN A 38 2.31 -14.17 -2.13
C GLN A 38 3.60 -13.57 -1.56
N ILE A 39 3.60 -12.30 -1.15
CA ILE A 39 4.75 -11.61 -0.55
C ILE A 39 5.13 -12.26 0.78
N THR A 40 4.17 -12.60 1.63
CA THR A 40 4.44 -13.27 2.93
C THR A 40 4.98 -14.68 2.78
N ALA A 41 4.74 -15.34 1.64
CA ALA A 41 5.29 -16.65 1.32
C ALA A 41 6.73 -16.59 0.77
N LEU A 42 7.25 -15.40 0.45
CA LEU A 42 8.62 -15.24 -0.03
C LEU A 42 9.60 -15.43 1.14
N THR A 43 10.47 -16.43 1.03
CA THR A 43 11.50 -16.72 2.04
C THR A 43 12.81 -15.99 1.79
N ASP A 44 13.01 -15.44 0.60
CA ASP A 44 14.26 -14.81 0.15
C ASP A 44 14.27 -13.27 0.30
N LEU A 45 13.35 -12.73 1.11
CA LEU A 45 13.29 -11.28 1.32
C LEU A 45 14.44 -10.79 2.22
N PRO A 46 15.02 -9.61 1.93
CA PRO A 46 16.10 -9.05 2.74
C PRO A 46 15.63 -8.80 4.18
N ALA A 47 16.56 -8.82 5.14
CA ALA A 47 16.22 -8.63 6.56
C ALA A 47 15.48 -7.30 6.84
N ALA A 48 15.76 -6.26 6.05
CA ALA A 48 15.05 -4.97 6.11
C ALA A 48 13.54 -5.09 5.81
N ALA A 49 13.13 -6.07 4.99
CA ALA A 49 11.74 -6.32 4.66
C ALA A 49 10.98 -7.11 5.75
N ARG A 50 11.66 -7.69 6.76
CA ARG A 50 11.00 -8.48 7.80
C ARG A 50 9.95 -7.68 8.58
N ARG A 51 10.24 -6.41 8.89
CA ARG A 51 9.31 -5.52 9.59
C ARG A 51 8.04 -5.28 8.76
N PRO A 52 8.12 -4.75 7.52
CA PRO A 52 6.91 -4.51 6.74
C PRO A 52 6.18 -5.82 6.35
N VAL A 53 6.88 -6.95 6.22
CA VAL A 53 6.23 -8.28 6.04
C VAL A 53 5.47 -8.73 7.29
N GLY A 54 5.96 -8.41 8.49
CA GLY A 54 5.25 -8.64 9.74
C GLY A 54 3.99 -7.79 9.84
N GLU A 55 4.09 -6.50 9.49
CA GLU A 55 2.94 -5.58 9.41
C GLU A 55 1.92 -6.04 8.35
N LEU A 56 2.39 -6.57 7.23
CA LEU A 56 1.54 -7.15 6.18
C LEU A 56 0.78 -8.39 6.67
N ASN A 57 1.44 -9.28 7.41
CA ASN A 57 0.78 -10.42 8.05
C ASN A 57 -0.27 -9.98 9.07
N ALA A 58 0.05 -8.97 9.88
CA ALA A 58 -0.92 -8.40 10.81
C ALA A 58 -2.12 -7.83 10.05
N ALA A 59 -1.90 -7.03 9.01
CA ALA A 59 -2.95 -6.44 8.18
C ALA A 59 -3.80 -7.48 7.45
N LEU A 60 -3.23 -8.64 7.06
CA LEU A 60 -4.00 -9.75 6.48
C LEU A 60 -5.01 -10.37 7.47
N ALA A 61 -4.79 -10.25 8.77
CA ALA A 61 -5.76 -10.65 9.79
C ALA A 61 -6.89 -9.62 9.98
N HIS A 62 -6.77 -8.42 9.38
CA HIS A 62 -7.79 -7.37 9.45
C HIS A 62 -8.78 -7.45 8.27
N ASP A 63 -9.98 -6.92 8.50
CA ASP A 63 -11.08 -6.99 7.54
C ASP A 63 -11.00 -5.87 6.47
N ASP A 64 -10.40 -4.72 6.80
CA ASP A 64 -10.30 -3.60 5.86
C ASP A 64 -9.07 -3.74 4.92
N PRO A 65 -9.27 -3.83 3.59
CA PRO A 65 -8.16 -3.92 2.64
C PRO A 65 -7.34 -2.62 2.53
N ALA A 66 -7.85 -1.48 3.02
CA ALA A 66 -7.07 -0.24 3.07
C ALA A 66 -5.86 -0.37 4.02
N ASP A 67 -5.97 -1.19 5.07
CA ASP A 67 -4.86 -1.46 6.00
C ASP A 67 -3.71 -2.22 5.34
N LEU A 68 -3.94 -2.87 4.18
CA LEU A 68 -2.89 -3.52 3.39
C LEU A 68 -2.05 -2.52 2.59
N ILE A 69 -2.57 -1.34 2.28
CA ILE A 69 -1.90 -0.37 1.39
C ILE A 69 -0.59 0.13 2.00
N ALA A 70 -0.59 0.48 3.28
CA ALA A 70 0.59 0.97 3.99
C ALA A 70 1.73 -0.07 4.04
N PRO A 71 1.53 -1.30 4.54
CA PRO A 71 2.58 -2.32 4.58
C PRO A 71 3.01 -2.77 3.18
N LEU A 72 2.09 -2.86 2.21
CA LEU A 72 2.46 -3.17 0.82
C LEU A 72 3.39 -2.11 0.24
N THR A 73 3.06 -0.82 0.43
CA THR A 73 3.89 0.30 -0.03
C THR A 73 5.26 0.30 0.64
N ALA A 74 5.32 -0.06 1.93
CA ALA A 74 6.57 -0.22 2.68
C ALA A 74 7.42 -1.41 2.20
N THR A 75 6.80 -2.52 1.76
CA THR A 75 7.52 -3.65 1.15
C THR A 75 8.02 -3.37 -0.28
N ARG A 76 7.37 -2.46 -1.03
CA ARG A 76 7.70 -2.14 -2.44
C ARG A 76 9.20 -1.93 -2.74
N PRO A 77 9.96 -1.07 -2.02
CA PRO A 77 11.38 -0.85 -2.32
C PRO A 77 12.23 -2.12 -2.16
N HIS A 78 11.84 -3.03 -1.28
CA HIS A 78 12.52 -4.31 -1.11
C HIS A 78 12.18 -5.30 -2.22
N LEU A 79 10.96 -5.22 -2.76
CA LEU A 79 10.53 -6.03 -3.91
C LEU A 79 11.16 -5.56 -5.21
N THR A 80 11.38 -4.26 -5.43
CA THR A 80 11.96 -3.75 -6.68
C THR A 80 13.33 -4.36 -6.98
N ALA A 81 14.11 -4.71 -5.96
CA ALA A 81 15.43 -5.30 -6.12
C ALA A 81 15.41 -6.80 -6.53
N ALA A 82 14.50 -7.59 -5.96
CA ALA A 82 14.48 -9.06 -6.13
C ALA A 82 13.30 -9.56 -6.99
N TYR A 83 12.19 -8.83 -6.99
CA TYR A 83 10.91 -9.18 -7.63
C TYR A 83 10.27 -7.97 -8.32
N PRO A 84 10.88 -7.44 -9.41
CA PRO A 84 10.39 -6.24 -10.09
C PRO A 84 8.97 -6.42 -10.65
N ASP A 85 8.60 -7.62 -11.08
CA ASP A 85 7.26 -7.94 -11.59
C ASP A 85 6.17 -7.79 -10.51
N LEU A 86 6.47 -8.25 -9.29
CA LEU A 86 5.59 -8.06 -8.12
C LEU A 86 5.47 -6.58 -7.75
N ALA A 87 6.57 -5.83 -7.79
CA ALA A 87 6.55 -4.40 -7.53
C ALA A 87 5.71 -3.64 -8.57
N ALA A 88 5.82 -4.01 -9.85
CA ALA A 88 5.01 -3.43 -10.92
C ALA A 88 3.52 -3.73 -10.74
N ARG A 89 3.18 -4.98 -10.41
CA ARG A 89 1.78 -5.38 -10.14
C ARG A 89 1.21 -4.71 -8.89
N LEU A 90 2.03 -4.45 -7.88
CA LEU A 90 1.61 -3.64 -6.74
C LEU A 90 1.30 -2.21 -7.20
N ASP A 91 2.18 -1.61 -8.00
CA ASP A 91 2.03 -0.26 -8.54
C ASP A 91 0.69 -0.08 -9.28
N THR A 92 0.28 -1.06 -10.10
CA THR A 92 -1.02 -0.97 -10.81
C THR A 92 -2.23 -0.93 -9.86
N LEU A 93 -2.09 -1.45 -8.64
CA LEU A 93 -3.17 -1.47 -7.64
C LEU A 93 -3.11 -0.28 -6.69
N THR A 94 -1.92 0.28 -6.42
CA THR A 94 -1.71 1.37 -5.45
C THR A 94 -1.48 2.75 -6.05
N VAL A 95 -1.02 2.88 -7.31
CA VAL A 95 -0.82 4.20 -7.95
C VAL A 95 -2.16 4.86 -8.21
N PRO A 96 -2.35 6.14 -7.85
CA PRO A 96 -3.59 6.89 -8.08
C PRO A 96 -4.01 6.90 -9.55
#